data_AF-A0A800DG08-F1
#
_entry.id   AF-A0A800DG08-F1
#
_cell.length_a   1.000
_cell.length_b   1.000
_cell.length_c   1.000
_cell.angle_alpha   90.00
_cell.angle_beta   90.00
_cell.angle_gamma   90.00
#
_symmetry.space_group_name_H-M   'P 1'
#
loop_
_entity.id
_entity.type
_entity.pdbx_description
1 polymer ?
#
loop_
_entity_poly.entity_id
_entity_poly.type
_entity_poly.pdbx_seq_one_letter_code
_entity_poly.pdbx_strand_id
1 'polypeptide(L)'
;MCGGDRKVAPGRVRLARVKRGLYFLLPEEGEDFEAKVKRAVFWPLSLAYGAVVRSIRWAYGRGLRRPKRAPIPVVSVGNVVWGGTGKTQAVIWLCRRLLERGIRVAVLHRGYGGKGAGPKVVGPSSDPVEVGDEPVLLARALPGGLVIVGRRREEGVRLAVEYGAEVAVLDDGLQYWRLRKDIEIVMWRGPLPPRGVRLIPAGPWREPPSILERAHQIWSTEGKEAAEGVDVAFEVVPKGLKRLGGGEEVSPEALKGRKVLGVCGIGRPESFARTLEELGAEGEVMAFP
;
A
#
# COMPACT_ATOMS: atom_id res chain seq x y z
N MET A 1 24.53 -28.39 37.61
CA MET A 1 25.26 -27.28 36.96
C MET A 1 24.94 -27.29 35.47
N CYS A 2 24.12 -26.35 35.00
CA CYS A 2 24.03 -25.93 33.59
C CYS A 2 23.15 -24.66 33.55
N GLY A 3 23.66 -23.59 34.16
CA GLY A 3 23.17 -22.23 33.95
C GLY A 3 23.94 -21.64 32.77
N GLY A 4 23.39 -21.77 31.58
CA GLY A 4 23.91 -21.11 30.38
C GLY A 4 23.24 -19.76 30.23
N ASP A 5 23.80 -18.75 30.88
CA ASP A 5 23.49 -17.34 30.62
C ASP A 5 23.72 -17.04 29.13
N ARG A 6 22.63 -16.94 28.35
CA ARG A 6 22.68 -16.33 27.03
C ARG A 6 22.84 -14.82 27.24
N LYS A 7 24.09 -14.37 27.29
CA LYS A 7 24.46 -12.96 27.22
C LYS A 7 23.78 -12.33 26.00
N VAL A 8 22.82 -11.47 26.28
CA VAL A 8 22.11 -10.62 25.33
C VAL A 8 23.10 -9.57 24.84
N ALA A 9 23.39 -9.52 23.53
CA ALA A 9 24.04 -8.36 22.96
C ALA A 9 23.13 -7.13 23.13
N PRO A 10 23.57 -6.06 23.80
CA PRO A 10 22.77 -4.84 23.98
C PRO A 10 22.53 -4.15 22.63
N GLY A 11 21.33 -3.60 22.43
CA GLY A 11 21.07 -2.62 21.37
C GLY A 11 20.42 -3.09 20.06
N ARG A 12 19.62 -4.16 20.01
CA ARG A 12 18.82 -4.48 18.80
C ARG A 12 17.35 -4.78 19.10
N VAL A 13 16.45 -4.22 18.30
CA VAL A 13 15.02 -4.56 18.29
C VAL A 13 14.86 -5.93 17.63
N ARG A 14 14.32 -6.93 18.35
CA ARG A 14 14.13 -8.29 17.84
C ARG A 14 12.70 -8.48 17.36
N LEU A 15 12.51 -9.17 16.22
CA LEU A 15 11.17 -9.61 15.82
C LEU A 15 10.83 -10.91 16.57
N ALA A 16 9.89 -10.84 17.53
CA ALA A 16 9.43 -12.01 18.27
C ALA A 16 8.56 -12.91 17.38
N ARG A 17 8.72 -14.23 17.52
CA ARG A 17 8.16 -15.32 16.69
C ARG A 17 6.87 -14.94 15.95
N VAL A 18 7.02 -14.79 14.62
CA VAL A 18 5.91 -14.62 13.69
C VAL A 18 5.11 -15.93 13.63
N LYS A 19 3.85 -15.96 14.07
CA LYS A 19 2.91 -16.94 13.53
C LYS A 19 2.61 -16.47 12.11
N ARG A 20 3.42 -16.93 11.15
CA ARG A 20 3.34 -16.59 9.73
C ARG A 20 2.02 -17.13 9.16
N GLY A 21 0.93 -16.38 9.33
CA GLY A 21 -0.32 -16.62 8.61
C GLY A 21 -0.13 -16.27 7.14
N LEU A 22 -0.60 -17.14 6.23
CA LEU A 22 -0.78 -17.04 4.76
C LEU A 22 0.22 -16.27 3.86
N TYR A 23 1.30 -15.67 4.38
CA TYR A 23 2.31 -14.91 3.63
C TYR A 23 3.39 -15.81 2.99
N PHE A 24 3.23 -17.14 3.12
CA PHE A 24 4.12 -18.15 2.53
C PHE A 24 3.67 -18.53 1.11
N LEU A 25 3.83 -17.60 0.16
CA LEU A 25 3.81 -17.90 -1.28
C LEU A 25 5.10 -17.51 -2.01
N LEU A 26 6.10 -17.02 -1.28
CA LEU A 26 7.45 -16.87 -1.79
C LEU A 26 8.38 -17.83 -1.03
N PRO A 27 8.95 -18.82 -1.72
CA PRO A 27 10.03 -19.63 -1.17
C PRO A 27 11.28 -18.77 -1.01
N GLU A 28 11.77 -18.62 0.21
CA GLU A 28 13.15 -18.24 0.45
C GLU A 28 14.07 -19.42 0.12
N GLU A 29 15.32 -19.12 -0.25
CA GLU A 29 16.32 -20.11 -0.66
C GLU A 29 16.51 -21.19 0.40
N GLY A 30 16.29 -22.44 -0.02
CA GLY A 30 16.16 -23.63 0.82
C GLY A 30 15.08 -24.52 0.23
N GLU A 31 15.47 -25.55 -0.53
CA GLU A 31 14.54 -26.41 -1.25
C GLU A 31 13.74 -27.34 -0.31
N ASP A 32 12.73 -26.83 0.38
CA ASP A 32 11.76 -27.66 1.09
C ASP A 32 10.74 -28.28 0.11
N PHE A 33 10.44 -29.57 0.30
CA PHE A 33 9.43 -30.31 -0.46
C PHE A 33 8.06 -29.61 -0.48
N GLU A 34 7.69 -28.98 0.64
CA GLU A 34 6.47 -28.19 0.77
C GLU A 34 6.45 -26.98 -0.19
N ALA A 35 7.59 -26.33 -0.41
CA ALA A 35 7.70 -25.25 -1.38
C ALA A 35 7.56 -25.76 -2.83
N LYS A 36 8.06 -26.97 -3.13
CA LYS A 36 7.90 -27.61 -4.45
C LYS A 36 6.43 -27.96 -4.73
N VAL A 37 5.72 -28.53 -3.76
CA VAL A 37 4.28 -28.86 -3.88
C VAL A 37 3.43 -27.60 -4.02
N LYS A 38 3.66 -26.57 -3.18
CA LYS A 38 2.96 -25.28 -3.30
C LYS A 38 3.19 -24.64 -4.67
N ARG A 39 4.43 -24.65 -5.18
CA ARG A 39 4.74 -24.15 -6.53
C ARG A 39 3.97 -24.93 -7.60
N ALA A 40 3.91 -26.26 -7.53
CA ALA A 40 3.21 -27.07 -8.51
C ALA A 40 1.69 -26.81 -8.54
N VAL A 41 1.07 -26.55 -7.39
CA VAL A 41 -0.38 -26.26 -7.29
C VAL A 41 -0.70 -24.82 -7.67
N PHE A 42 0.10 -23.84 -7.23
CA PHE A 42 -0.19 -22.42 -7.47
C PHE A 42 0.20 -21.95 -8.86
N TRP A 43 1.11 -22.65 -9.55
CA TRP A 43 1.54 -22.27 -10.89
C TRP A 43 0.42 -22.35 -11.94
N PRO A 44 -0.36 -23.45 -12.07
CA PRO A 44 -1.52 -23.50 -12.95
C PRO A 44 -2.57 -22.42 -12.63
N LEU A 45 -2.83 -22.16 -11.34
CA LEU A 45 -3.73 -21.10 -10.91
C LEU A 45 -3.23 -19.70 -11.32
N SER A 46 -1.91 -19.48 -11.25
CA SER A 46 -1.26 -18.24 -11.68
C SER A 46 -1.33 -18.05 -13.20
N LEU A 47 -1.23 -19.14 -13.98
CA LEU A 47 -1.46 -19.10 -15.41
C LEU A 47 -2.91 -18.76 -15.76
N ALA A 48 -3.87 -19.40 -15.11
CA ALA A 48 -5.30 -19.11 -15.31
C ALA A 48 -5.63 -17.66 -14.94
N TYR A 49 -5.16 -17.19 -13.78
CA TYR A 49 -5.27 -15.79 -13.37
C TYR A 49 -4.64 -14.85 -14.41
N GLY A 50 -3.43 -15.17 -14.87
CA GLY A 50 -2.73 -14.40 -15.89
C GLY A 50 -3.46 -14.37 -17.23
N ALA A 51 -4.13 -15.45 -17.63
CA ALA A 51 -4.96 -15.49 -18.82
C ALA A 51 -6.16 -14.53 -18.68
N VAL A 52 -6.84 -14.53 -17.52
CA VAL A 52 -7.94 -13.60 -17.25
C VAL A 52 -7.47 -12.13 -17.30
N VAL A 53 -6.35 -11.81 -16.64
CA VAL A 53 -5.79 -10.45 -16.66
C VAL A 53 -5.44 -10.03 -18.09
N ARG A 54 -4.75 -10.88 -18.86
CA ARG A 54 -4.41 -10.60 -20.26
C ARG A 54 -5.65 -10.40 -21.13
N SER A 55 -6.69 -11.20 -20.95
CA SER A 55 -7.96 -11.07 -21.67
C SER A 55 -8.67 -9.75 -21.36
N ILE A 56 -8.67 -9.32 -20.09
CA ILE A 56 -9.20 -8.01 -19.70
C ILE A 56 -8.40 -6.90 -20.38
N ARG A 57 -7.06 -6.94 -20.28
CA ARG A 57 -6.15 -5.97 -20.92
C ARG A 57 -6.39 -5.87 -22.42
N TRP A 58 -6.47 -7.02 -23.09
CA TRP A 58 -6.72 -7.12 -24.52
C TRP A 58 -8.08 -6.51 -24.90
N ALA A 59 -9.14 -6.79 -24.14
CA ALA A 59 -10.46 -6.25 -24.41
C ALA A 59 -10.52 -4.71 -24.30
N TYR A 60 -9.84 -4.13 -23.30
CA TYR A 60 -9.74 -2.67 -23.18
C TYR A 60 -8.80 -2.06 -24.24
N GLY A 61 -7.66 -2.71 -24.53
CA GLY A 61 -6.70 -2.24 -25.54
C GLY A 61 -7.27 -2.28 -26.96
N ARG A 62 -8.15 -3.24 -27.29
CA ARG A 62 -8.86 -3.34 -28.56
C ARG A 62 -10.12 -2.45 -28.63
N GLY A 63 -10.47 -1.76 -27.53
CA GLY A 63 -11.68 -0.93 -27.47
C GLY A 63 -13.01 -1.70 -27.39
N LEU A 64 -12.99 -3.03 -27.18
CA LEU A 64 -14.18 -3.86 -26.94
C LEU A 64 -14.89 -3.48 -25.63
N ARG A 65 -14.11 -2.97 -24.66
CA ARG A 65 -14.61 -2.30 -23.47
C ARG A 65 -14.03 -0.91 -23.43
N ARG A 66 -14.88 0.10 -23.24
CA ARG A 66 -14.45 1.50 -23.16
C ARG A 66 -14.47 1.97 -21.71
N PRO A 67 -13.34 2.47 -21.18
CA PRO A 67 -13.33 3.09 -19.87
C PRO A 67 -14.21 4.34 -19.89
N LYS A 68 -14.99 4.55 -18.84
CA LYS A 68 -15.75 5.80 -18.66
C LYS A 68 -14.77 6.95 -18.48
N ARG A 69 -15.10 8.12 -19.03
CA ARG A 69 -14.35 9.36 -18.75
C ARG A 69 -14.99 10.08 -17.57
N ALA A 70 -14.15 10.61 -16.69
CA ALA A 70 -14.57 11.50 -15.63
C ALA A 70 -14.72 12.93 -16.17
N PRO A 71 -15.56 13.77 -15.54
CA PRO A 71 -15.65 15.20 -15.85
C PRO A 71 -14.49 16.02 -15.25
N ILE A 72 -13.67 15.41 -14.37
CA ILE A 72 -12.48 16.01 -13.75
C ILE A 72 -11.26 15.09 -13.98
N PRO A 73 -10.02 15.62 -13.96
CA PRO A 73 -8.81 14.80 -14.04
C PRO A 73 -8.76 13.69 -12.99
N VAL A 74 -8.36 12.50 -13.41
CA VAL A 74 -8.20 11.31 -12.57
C VAL A 74 -6.74 10.87 -12.53
N VAL A 75 -6.14 10.92 -11.34
CA VAL A 75 -4.81 10.37 -11.08
C VAL A 75 -4.97 9.02 -10.38
N SER A 76 -4.36 7.96 -10.91
CA SER A 76 -4.31 6.68 -10.23
C SER A 76 -2.96 6.48 -9.57
N VAL A 77 -2.97 6.14 -8.28
CA VAL A 77 -1.79 5.64 -7.57
C VAL A 77 -2.05 4.20 -7.19
N GLY A 78 -1.16 3.29 -7.55
CA GLY A 78 -1.27 1.91 -7.09
C GLY A 78 0.00 1.12 -7.30
N ASN A 79 -0.05 -0.16 -6.99
CA ASN A 79 1.07 -1.07 -7.10
C ASN A 79 0.84 -2.19 -8.13
N VAL A 80 1.91 -2.86 -8.50
CA VAL A 80 1.86 -4.02 -9.40
C VAL A 80 2.04 -5.33 -8.63
N VAL A 81 2.46 -5.26 -7.37
CA VAL A 81 2.78 -6.38 -6.48
C VAL A 81 1.95 -6.30 -5.21
N TRP A 82 1.41 -7.42 -4.71
CA TRP A 82 0.81 -7.53 -3.38
C TRP A 82 1.84 -7.25 -2.29
N GLY A 83 1.51 -6.36 -1.36
CA GLY A 83 2.38 -5.98 -0.25
C GLY A 83 2.47 -4.46 -0.05
N GLY A 84 3.13 -4.08 1.05
CA GLY A 84 3.31 -2.68 1.47
C GLY A 84 4.32 -1.92 0.59
N THR A 85 3.83 -1.33 -0.50
CA THR A 85 4.64 -0.51 -1.43
C THR A 85 4.69 0.98 -1.06
N GLY A 86 4.19 1.36 0.12
CA GLY A 86 4.17 2.76 0.56
C GLY A 86 3.12 3.65 -0.14
N LYS A 87 2.22 3.04 -0.92
CA LYS A 87 1.14 3.70 -1.67
C LYS A 87 0.33 4.70 -0.85
N THR A 88 -0.10 4.34 0.37
CA THR A 88 -0.89 5.24 1.22
C THR A 88 -0.11 6.53 1.52
N GLN A 89 1.19 6.44 1.79
CA GLN A 89 2.03 7.63 2.00
C GLN A 89 2.20 8.44 0.71
N ALA A 90 2.33 7.78 -0.44
CA ALA A 90 2.37 8.42 -1.76
C ALA A 90 1.10 9.23 -2.04
N VAL A 91 -0.07 8.62 -1.78
CA VAL A 91 -1.39 9.25 -1.94
C VAL A 91 -1.52 10.45 -1.01
N ILE A 92 -1.17 10.30 0.27
CA ILE A 92 -1.20 11.40 1.25
C ILE A 92 -0.31 12.55 0.79
N TRP A 93 0.93 12.24 0.40
CA TRP A 93 1.88 13.25 -0.08
C TRP A 93 1.35 13.99 -1.30
N LEU A 94 0.92 13.26 -2.34
CA LEU A 94 0.38 13.84 -3.57
C LEU A 94 -0.81 14.76 -3.28
N CYS A 95 -1.76 14.30 -2.47
CA CYS A 95 -2.95 15.06 -2.12
C CYS A 95 -2.62 16.32 -1.33
N ARG A 96 -1.68 16.24 -0.36
CA ARG A 96 -1.21 17.43 0.36
C ARG A 96 -0.58 18.45 -0.57
N ARG A 97 0.26 18.03 -1.51
CA ARG A 97 0.88 18.93 -2.50
C ARG A 97 -0.13 19.58 -3.44
N LEU A 98 -1.24 18.92 -3.74
CA LEU A 98 -2.35 19.50 -4.51
C LEU A 98 -3.13 20.52 -3.67
N LEU A 99 -3.46 20.17 -2.41
CA LEU A 99 -4.14 21.07 -1.48
C LEU A 99 -3.33 22.33 -1.16
N GLU A 100 -2.01 22.21 -0.97
CA GLU A 100 -1.08 23.33 -0.77
C GLU A 100 -1.07 24.30 -1.97
N ARG A 101 -1.44 23.82 -3.16
CA ARG A 101 -1.60 24.63 -4.38
C ARG A 101 -3.03 25.16 -4.55
N GLY A 102 -3.90 24.97 -3.57
CA GLY A 102 -5.30 25.39 -3.61
C GLY A 102 -6.22 24.50 -4.44
N ILE A 103 -5.76 23.33 -4.90
CA ILE A 103 -6.55 22.40 -5.72
C ILE A 103 -7.41 21.53 -4.81
N ARG A 104 -8.73 21.54 -5.01
CA ARG A 104 -9.68 20.72 -4.23
C ARG A 104 -9.58 19.26 -4.68
N VAL A 105 -9.03 18.40 -3.83
CA VAL A 105 -8.76 16.99 -4.17
C VAL A 105 -9.76 16.04 -3.51
N ALA A 106 -10.13 14.98 -4.23
CA ALA A 106 -10.90 13.86 -3.69
C ALA A 106 -10.15 12.54 -3.84
N VAL A 107 -9.94 11.82 -2.74
CA VAL A 107 -9.35 10.48 -2.72
C VAL A 107 -10.46 9.43 -2.77
N LEU A 108 -10.41 8.55 -3.77
CA LEU A 108 -11.36 7.45 -3.92
C LEU A 108 -10.73 6.14 -3.46
N HIS A 109 -11.21 5.62 -2.33
CA HIS A 109 -10.76 4.38 -1.71
C HIS A 109 -11.77 3.25 -1.90
N ARG A 110 -11.34 1.98 -1.99
CA ARG A 110 -12.26 0.85 -2.31
C ARG A 110 -13.27 0.63 -1.20
N GLY A 111 -12.79 0.83 0.03
CA GLY A 111 -13.41 0.33 1.24
C GLY A 111 -13.23 -1.19 1.35
N TYR A 112 -13.02 -1.66 2.57
CA TYR A 112 -13.19 -3.05 2.97
C TYR A 112 -14.46 -3.12 3.83
N GLY A 113 -15.33 -4.12 3.62
CA GLY A 113 -16.39 -4.46 4.59
C GLY A 113 -17.76 -3.77 4.49
N GLY A 114 -17.92 -2.66 3.76
CA GLY A 114 -19.23 -1.99 3.69
C GLY A 114 -20.32 -2.75 2.90
N LYS A 115 -21.46 -3.04 3.53
CA LYS A 115 -22.71 -3.52 2.89
C LYS A 115 -23.49 -2.40 2.15
N GLY A 116 -22.93 -1.21 2.02
CA GLY A 116 -23.59 -0.05 1.38
C GLY A 116 -23.64 -0.15 -0.14
N ALA A 117 -24.75 0.31 -0.73
CA ALA A 117 -25.02 0.22 -2.17
C ALA A 117 -24.32 1.30 -3.02
N GLY A 118 -23.72 2.34 -2.42
CA GLY A 118 -23.18 3.50 -3.13
C GLY A 118 -21.96 4.16 -2.48
N PRO A 119 -21.38 5.19 -3.12
CA PRO A 119 -20.23 5.92 -2.57
C PRO A 119 -20.61 6.68 -1.28
N LYS A 120 -19.70 6.71 -0.30
CA LYS A 120 -19.89 7.40 0.98
C LYS A 120 -18.68 8.28 1.29
N VAL A 121 -18.92 9.52 1.73
CA VAL A 121 -17.88 10.42 2.24
C VAL A 121 -17.41 9.91 3.60
N VAL A 122 -16.09 9.92 3.81
CA VAL A 122 -15.45 9.52 5.06
C VAL A 122 -14.85 10.75 5.73
N GLY A 123 -15.21 10.95 6.99
CA GLY A 123 -14.66 12.00 7.84
C GLY A 123 -13.62 11.45 8.83
N PRO A 124 -12.84 12.33 9.49
CA PRO A 124 -11.82 11.94 10.48
C PRO A 124 -12.35 11.17 11.70
N SER A 125 -13.65 11.34 12.00
CA SER A 125 -14.38 10.72 13.11
C SER A 125 -15.34 9.60 12.66
N SER A 126 -15.34 9.22 11.38
CA SER A 126 -16.17 8.11 10.90
C SER A 126 -15.76 6.79 11.57
N ASP A 127 -16.73 5.91 11.77
CA ASP A 127 -16.51 4.58 12.35
C ASP A 127 -15.68 3.69 11.41
N PRO A 128 -14.46 3.27 11.78
CA PRO A 128 -13.64 2.37 10.99
C PRO A 128 -14.31 1.02 10.69
N VAL A 129 -15.25 0.57 11.52
CA VAL A 129 -16.01 -0.68 11.28
C VAL A 129 -16.92 -0.54 10.05
N GLU A 130 -17.47 0.65 9.82
CA GLU A 130 -18.37 0.89 8.68
C GLU A 130 -17.64 1.18 7.38
N VAL A 131 -16.58 2.01 7.45
CA VAL A 131 -15.94 2.58 6.25
C VAL A 131 -14.53 2.03 5.99
N GLY A 132 -13.97 1.28 6.94
CA GLY A 132 -12.59 0.81 6.94
C GLY A 132 -11.66 1.77 7.70
N ASP A 133 -10.58 1.22 8.22
CA ASP A 133 -9.51 1.93 8.91
C ASP A 133 -8.66 2.80 7.97
N GLU A 134 -8.27 2.27 6.79
CA GLU A 134 -7.46 3.02 5.81
C GLU A 134 -8.14 4.32 5.33
N PRO A 135 -9.45 4.36 4.99
CA PRO A 135 -10.13 5.60 4.64
C PRO A 135 -10.19 6.63 5.78
N VAL A 136 -10.38 6.18 7.02
CA VAL A 136 -10.38 7.08 8.19
C VAL A 136 -8.98 7.66 8.41
N LEU A 137 -7.94 6.85 8.23
CA LEU A 137 -6.55 7.31 8.25
C LEU A 137 -6.30 8.38 7.18
N LEU A 138 -6.76 8.15 5.94
CA LEU A 138 -6.65 9.13 4.85
C LEU A 138 -7.37 10.43 5.20
N ALA A 139 -8.61 10.36 5.72
CA ALA A 139 -9.39 11.53 6.09
C ALA A 139 -8.72 12.35 7.20
N ARG A 140 -8.08 11.70 8.18
CA ARG A 140 -7.27 12.36 9.21
C ARG A 140 -6.00 12.98 8.66
N ALA A 141 -5.36 12.34 7.70
CA ALA A 141 -4.11 12.80 7.12
C ALA A 141 -4.29 13.96 6.11
N LEU A 142 -5.49 14.15 5.59
CA LEU A 142 -5.82 15.12 4.54
C LEU A 142 -6.87 16.14 5.01
N PRO A 143 -6.55 17.01 5.98
CA PRO A 143 -7.44 18.10 6.35
C PRO A 143 -7.69 18.99 5.12
N GLY A 144 -8.97 19.25 4.81
CA GLY A 144 -9.39 19.99 3.61
C GLY A 144 -9.49 19.14 2.33
N GLY A 145 -9.07 17.87 2.35
CA GLY A 145 -9.31 16.91 1.28
C GLY A 145 -10.60 16.11 1.48
N LEU A 146 -11.22 15.67 0.39
CA LEU A 146 -12.39 14.80 0.43
C LEU A 146 -11.96 13.34 0.32
N VAL A 147 -12.46 12.46 1.20
CA VAL A 147 -12.23 11.01 1.09
C VAL A 147 -13.56 10.31 0.85
N ILE A 148 -13.62 9.47 -0.19
CA ILE A 148 -14.83 8.74 -0.57
C ILE A 148 -14.51 7.25 -0.67
N VAL A 149 -15.33 6.42 -0.03
CA VAL A 149 -15.30 4.97 -0.18
C VAL A 149 -16.40 4.51 -1.13
N GLY A 150 -16.11 3.54 -2.00
CA GLY A 150 -17.14 2.95 -2.86
C GLY A 150 -16.60 2.05 -3.95
N ARG A 151 -17.22 0.88 -4.17
CA ARG A 151 -16.75 -0.13 -5.14
C ARG A 151 -16.70 0.40 -6.58
N ARG A 152 -17.63 1.29 -6.95
CA ARG A 152 -17.73 1.87 -8.30
C ARG A 152 -17.11 3.27 -8.30
N ARG A 153 -15.89 3.37 -8.85
CA ARG A 153 -15.12 4.63 -8.83
C ARG A 153 -15.79 5.76 -9.57
N GLU A 154 -16.57 5.45 -10.59
CA GLU A 154 -17.25 6.44 -11.40
C GLU A 154 -18.34 7.16 -10.61
N GLU A 155 -18.99 6.44 -9.69
CA GLU A 155 -19.96 7.04 -8.76
C GLU A 155 -19.24 7.87 -7.70
N GLY A 156 -18.09 7.40 -7.22
CA GLY A 156 -17.23 8.17 -6.30
C GLY A 156 -16.71 9.47 -6.94
N VAL A 157 -16.32 9.44 -8.21
CA VAL A 157 -15.92 10.66 -8.95
C VAL A 157 -17.11 11.60 -9.10
N ARG A 158 -18.31 11.09 -9.43
CA ARG A 158 -19.50 11.94 -9.53
C ARG A 158 -19.80 12.64 -8.21
N LEU A 159 -19.76 11.91 -7.10
CA LEU A 159 -19.93 12.48 -5.77
C LEU A 159 -18.82 13.50 -5.45
N ALA A 160 -17.56 13.22 -5.82
CA ALA A 160 -16.46 14.17 -5.65
C ALA A 160 -16.72 15.51 -6.37
N VAL A 161 -17.26 15.46 -7.58
CA VAL A 161 -17.61 16.65 -8.38
C VAL A 161 -18.74 17.44 -7.72
N GLU A 162 -19.75 16.75 -7.18
CA GLU A 162 -20.86 17.39 -6.43
C GLU A 162 -20.34 18.13 -5.18
N TYR A 163 -19.27 17.65 -4.57
CA TYR A 163 -18.54 18.32 -3.48
C TYR A 163 -17.49 19.35 -3.96
N GLY A 164 -17.45 19.63 -5.26
CA GLY A 164 -16.58 20.65 -5.86
C GLY A 164 -15.12 20.24 -6.05
N ALA A 165 -14.79 18.94 -5.99
CA ALA A 165 -13.43 18.48 -6.27
C ALA A 165 -13.02 18.77 -7.72
N GLU A 166 -11.77 19.19 -7.89
CA GLU A 166 -11.14 19.52 -9.17
C GLU A 166 -10.28 18.37 -9.69
N VAL A 167 -9.81 17.50 -8.80
CA VAL A 167 -9.00 16.31 -9.16
C VAL A 167 -9.42 15.12 -8.30
N ALA A 168 -9.57 13.95 -8.92
CA ALA A 168 -9.79 12.69 -8.23
C ALA A 168 -8.49 11.86 -8.19
N VAL A 169 -8.12 11.37 -7.01
CA VAL A 169 -6.99 10.46 -6.80
C VAL A 169 -7.52 9.08 -6.45
N LEU A 170 -7.31 8.09 -7.31
CA LEU A 170 -7.68 6.70 -7.04
C LEU A 170 -6.59 6.04 -6.20
N ASP A 171 -6.93 5.63 -4.99
CA ASP A 171 -6.09 4.74 -4.22
C ASP A 171 -6.32 3.28 -4.69
N ASP A 172 -5.24 2.65 -5.14
CA ASP A 172 -5.22 1.35 -5.82
C ASP A 172 -5.94 1.31 -7.18
N GLY A 173 -5.75 2.37 -7.98
CA GLY A 173 -6.46 2.56 -9.24
C GLY A 173 -5.93 1.76 -10.45
N LEU A 174 -4.73 1.18 -10.38
CA LEU A 174 -4.08 0.55 -11.55
C LEU A 174 -4.95 -0.52 -12.20
N GLN A 175 -5.46 -1.45 -11.40
CA GLN A 175 -6.30 -2.55 -11.88
C GLN A 175 -7.76 -2.10 -12.17
N TYR A 176 -8.13 -0.86 -11.89
CA TYR A 176 -9.48 -0.35 -12.13
C TYR A 176 -9.65 0.13 -13.57
N TRP A 177 -9.84 -0.81 -14.50
CA TRP A 177 -9.94 -0.53 -15.95
C TRP A 177 -11.21 0.20 -16.39
N ARG A 178 -12.27 0.22 -15.57
CA ARG A 178 -13.58 0.77 -15.95
C ARG A 178 -13.63 2.29 -16.01
N LEU A 179 -12.66 2.97 -15.39
CA LEU A 179 -12.52 4.43 -15.37
C LEU A 179 -11.19 4.79 -16.05
N ARG A 180 -11.24 5.77 -16.96
CA ARG A 180 -10.05 6.31 -17.62
C ARG A 180 -9.27 7.13 -16.59
N LYS A 181 -7.95 7.00 -16.64
CA LYS A 181 -7.03 7.79 -15.83
C LYS A 181 -6.23 8.69 -16.76
N ASP A 182 -6.03 9.91 -16.33
CA ASP A 182 -5.25 10.91 -17.06
C ASP A 182 -3.77 10.81 -16.67
N ILE A 183 -3.48 10.39 -15.43
CA ILE A 183 -2.13 10.09 -14.95
C ILE A 183 -2.17 8.76 -14.19
N GLU A 184 -1.18 7.91 -14.44
CA GLU A 184 -1.00 6.66 -13.70
C GLU A 184 0.39 6.60 -13.08
N ILE A 185 0.41 6.54 -11.76
CA ILE A 185 1.61 6.44 -10.93
C ILE A 185 1.69 5.01 -10.40
N VAL A 186 2.79 4.33 -10.70
CA VAL A 186 3.08 2.98 -10.20
C VAL A 186 4.03 3.06 -9.03
N MET A 187 3.57 2.59 -7.87
CA MET A 187 4.40 2.32 -6.72
C MET A 187 5.18 1.02 -6.94
N TRP A 188 6.50 1.13 -6.89
CA TRP A 188 7.44 0.05 -7.12
C TRP A 188 8.49 -0.02 -5.99
N ARG A 189 8.87 -1.25 -5.63
CA ARG A 189 9.93 -1.57 -4.67
C ARG A 189 10.70 -2.76 -5.23
N GLY A 190 12.02 -2.63 -5.33
CA GLY A 190 12.91 -3.60 -5.97
C GLY A 190 13.57 -3.12 -7.27
N PRO A 191 14.42 -3.95 -7.88
CA PRO A 191 15.16 -3.59 -9.08
C PRO A 191 14.27 -3.55 -10.33
N LEU A 192 14.64 -2.69 -11.29
CA LEU A 192 14.12 -2.67 -12.65
C LEU A 192 15.23 -3.07 -13.63
N PRO A 193 14.94 -3.87 -14.68
CA PRO A 193 13.68 -4.56 -14.93
C PRO A 193 13.41 -5.68 -13.91
N PRO A 194 12.14 -6.00 -13.64
CA PRO A 194 11.78 -7.04 -12.68
C PRO A 194 12.21 -8.43 -13.15
N ARG A 195 12.73 -9.25 -12.23
CA ARG A 195 13.15 -10.64 -12.50
C ARG A 195 12.22 -11.65 -11.81
N GLY A 196 12.16 -12.87 -12.34
CA GLY A 196 11.43 -13.98 -11.68
C GLY A 196 9.94 -13.75 -11.49
N VAL A 197 9.30 -13.03 -12.42
CA VAL A 197 7.93 -12.56 -12.26
C VAL A 197 6.93 -13.71 -12.28
N ARG A 198 6.17 -13.83 -11.20
CA ARG A 198 5.06 -14.78 -11.06
C ARG A 198 3.83 -14.04 -10.56
N LEU A 199 2.73 -14.21 -11.28
CA LEU A 199 1.44 -13.64 -10.89
C LEU A 199 0.87 -14.39 -9.69
N ILE A 200 -0.06 -13.74 -8.99
CA ILE A 200 -0.84 -14.38 -7.94
C ILE A 200 -1.59 -15.61 -8.49
N PRO A 201 -1.68 -16.72 -7.72
CA PRO A 201 -1.10 -16.93 -6.38
C PRO A 201 0.36 -17.44 -6.39
N ALA A 202 0.97 -17.77 -7.53
CA ALA A 202 2.34 -18.34 -7.57
C ALA A 202 3.46 -17.34 -7.25
N GLY A 203 3.13 -16.06 -7.17
CA GLY A 203 3.99 -14.98 -6.72
C GLY A 203 3.14 -13.74 -6.44
N PRO A 204 3.76 -12.63 -6.08
CA PRO A 204 3.01 -11.49 -5.55
C PRO A 204 2.46 -10.56 -6.64
N TRP A 205 2.76 -10.78 -7.92
CA TRP A 205 2.37 -9.86 -8.98
C TRP A 205 0.87 -9.91 -9.29
N ARG A 206 0.24 -8.75 -9.37
CA ARG A 206 -1.18 -8.59 -9.74
C ARG A 206 -1.39 -8.52 -11.24
N GLU A 207 -0.41 -7.97 -11.96
CA GLU A 207 -0.43 -7.84 -13.41
C GLU A 207 0.95 -8.18 -13.99
N PRO A 208 1.04 -8.56 -15.28
CA PRO A 208 2.33 -8.74 -15.94
C PRO A 208 3.15 -7.45 -15.97
N PRO A 209 4.50 -7.53 -16.05
CA PRO A 209 5.39 -6.35 -16.03
C PRO A 209 5.10 -5.28 -17.06
N SER A 210 4.50 -5.65 -18.20
CA SER A 210 4.04 -4.69 -19.22
C SER A 210 2.96 -3.72 -18.74
N ILE A 211 2.50 -3.81 -17.49
CA ILE A 211 1.71 -2.75 -16.86
C ILE A 211 2.57 -1.50 -16.57
N LEU A 212 3.89 -1.67 -16.39
CA LEU A 212 4.84 -0.58 -16.18
C LEU A 212 4.96 0.33 -17.41
N GLU A 213 4.78 -0.21 -18.62
CA GLU A 213 4.73 0.56 -19.87
C GLU A 213 3.56 1.56 -19.91
N ARG A 214 2.53 1.37 -19.07
CA ARG A 214 1.38 2.27 -18.94
C ARG A 214 1.60 3.34 -17.87
N ALA A 215 2.63 3.18 -17.03
CA ALA A 215 2.95 4.15 -16.01
C ALA A 215 3.38 5.45 -16.68
N HIS A 216 2.79 6.56 -16.23
CA HIS A 216 3.30 7.88 -16.56
C HIS A 216 4.48 8.22 -15.64
N GLN A 217 4.47 7.67 -14.42
CA GLN A 217 5.59 7.75 -13.47
C GLN A 217 5.68 6.47 -12.63
N ILE A 218 6.90 6.08 -12.28
CA ILE A 218 7.23 5.01 -11.36
C ILE A 218 7.82 5.65 -10.09
N TRP A 219 7.18 5.41 -8.95
CA TRP A 219 7.55 5.96 -7.66
C TRP A 219 8.04 4.86 -6.72
N SER A 220 9.04 5.18 -5.92
CA SER A 220 9.59 4.27 -4.90
C SER A 220 9.63 4.90 -3.53
N THR A 221 9.41 4.07 -2.51
CA THR A 221 9.54 4.46 -1.10
C THR A 221 10.78 3.86 -0.43
N GLU A 222 11.78 3.41 -1.21
CA GLU A 222 12.95 2.68 -0.70
C GLU A 222 14.19 3.53 -0.46
N GLY A 223 14.09 4.85 -0.56
CA GLY A 223 15.23 5.72 -0.28
C GLY A 223 15.06 7.14 -0.80
N LYS A 224 16.12 7.93 -0.61
CA LYS A 224 16.21 9.33 -1.05
C LYS A 224 16.53 9.46 -2.54
N GLU A 225 17.17 8.46 -3.11
CA GLU A 225 17.62 8.47 -4.49
C GLU A 225 16.81 7.51 -5.35
N ALA A 226 16.48 7.97 -6.55
CA ALA A 226 15.77 7.15 -7.53
C ALA A 226 16.74 6.13 -8.14
N ALA A 227 16.42 4.84 -7.96
CA ALA A 227 17.09 3.77 -8.68
C ALA A 227 16.81 3.87 -10.18
N GLU A 228 17.59 3.17 -11.00
CA GLU A 228 17.38 3.10 -12.44
C GLU A 228 15.93 2.71 -12.79
N GLY A 229 15.30 3.48 -13.68
CA GLY A 229 13.91 3.27 -14.09
C GLY A 229 12.83 3.75 -13.10
N VAL A 230 13.22 4.36 -11.97
CA VAL A 230 12.31 5.04 -11.04
C VAL A 230 12.36 6.54 -11.32
N ASP A 231 11.21 7.19 -11.46
CA ASP A 231 11.12 8.63 -11.73
C ASP A 231 11.18 9.47 -10.45
N VAL A 232 10.58 8.97 -9.37
CA VAL A 232 10.53 9.65 -8.07
C VAL A 232 10.83 8.67 -6.95
N ALA A 233 11.82 8.98 -6.13
CA ALA A 233 12.04 8.30 -4.87
C ALA A 233 11.73 9.24 -3.71
N PHE A 234 11.12 8.68 -2.67
CA PHE A 234 10.93 9.41 -1.42
C PHE A 234 11.09 8.48 -0.23
N GLU A 235 11.52 9.07 0.88
CA GLU A 235 11.72 8.38 2.14
C GLU A 235 10.54 8.65 3.07
N VAL A 236 10.08 7.61 3.76
CA VAL A 236 9.08 7.74 4.82
C VAL A 236 9.82 7.84 6.14
N VAL A 237 9.86 9.03 6.72
CA VAL A 237 10.53 9.30 7.99
C VAL A 237 9.52 9.46 9.14
N PRO A 238 9.78 8.89 10.33
CA PRO A 238 8.99 9.17 11.52
C PRO A 238 9.06 10.65 11.88
N LYS A 239 7.90 11.31 12.05
CA LYS A 239 7.84 12.72 12.46
C LYS A 239 7.51 12.92 13.93
N GLY A 240 6.84 11.95 14.53
CA GLY A 240 6.44 12.04 15.93
C GLY A 240 5.77 10.76 16.39
N LEU A 241 5.56 10.68 17.70
CA LEU A 241 4.89 9.61 18.39
C LEU A 241 3.57 10.16 18.91
N LYS A 242 2.48 9.48 18.58
CA LYS A 242 1.15 9.85 19.06
C LYS A 242 0.67 8.87 20.09
N ARG A 243 0.22 9.37 21.24
CA ARG A 243 -0.42 8.54 22.26
C ARG A 243 -1.75 7.98 21.74
N LEU A 244 -1.98 6.69 21.99
CA LEU A 244 -3.27 6.05 21.71
C LEU A 244 -4.38 6.71 22.53
N GLY A 245 -5.51 7.04 21.89
CA GLY A 245 -6.58 7.82 22.52
C GLY A 245 -6.43 9.34 22.38
N GLY A 246 -5.35 9.81 21.72
CA GLY A 246 -5.10 11.24 21.49
C GLY A 246 -4.07 11.82 22.45
N GLY A 247 -3.92 13.15 22.39
CA GLY A 247 -2.89 13.90 23.09
C GLY A 247 -1.85 14.50 22.15
N GLU A 248 -0.88 15.20 22.76
CA GLU A 248 0.20 15.85 22.02
C GLU A 248 1.11 14.82 21.33
N GLU A 249 1.54 15.19 20.14
CA GLU A 249 2.56 14.47 19.40
C GLU A 249 3.91 14.78 20.04
N VAL A 250 4.63 13.74 20.45
CA VAL A 250 5.96 13.88 21.05
C VAL A 250 7.04 13.49 20.06
N SER A 251 8.23 14.03 20.27
CA SER A 251 9.38 13.79 19.40
C SER A 251 9.74 12.30 19.30
N PRO A 252 10.14 11.79 18.12
CA PRO A 252 10.62 10.42 17.96
C PRO A 252 11.82 10.06 18.88
N GLU A 253 12.63 11.06 19.22
CA GLU A 253 13.79 10.96 20.11
C GLU A 253 13.42 10.47 21.52
N ALA A 254 12.14 10.56 21.92
CA ALA A 254 11.66 10.01 23.17
C ALA A 254 11.85 8.49 23.29
N LEU A 255 12.08 7.79 22.17
CA LEU A 255 12.37 6.35 22.13
C LEU A 255 13.85 6.01 22.35
N LYS A 256 14.76 6.98 22.28
CA LYS A 256 16.20 6.71 22.38
C LYS A 256 16.57 6.10 23.73
N GLY A 257 17.17 4.90 23.70
CA GLY A 257 17.55 4.12 24.88
C GLY A 257 16.36 3.55 25.67
N ARG A 258 15.13 3.62 25.14
CA ARG A 258 13.95 3.06 25.79
C ARG A 258 13.76 1.60 25.41
N LYS A 259 13.45 0.78 26.41
CA LYS A 259 12.95 -0.58 26.19
C LYS A 259 11.47 -0.52 25.84
N VAL A 260 11.11 -1.02 24.67
CA VAL A 260 9.75 -1.02 24.14
C VAL A 260 9.30 -2.40 23.67
N LEU A 261 8.00 -2.62 23.74
CA LEU A 261 7.33 -3.71 23.04
C LEU A 261 6.57 -3.10 21.87
N GLY A 262 7.07 -3.29 20.66
CA GLY A 262 6.37 -2.92 19.44
C GLY A 262 5.28 -3.93 19.11
N VAL A 263 4.12 -3.46 18.67
CA VAL A 263 3.02 -4.31 18.20
C VAL A 263 2.60 -3.82 16.82
N CYS A 264 2.52 -4.71 15.84
CA CYS A 264 2.08 -4.34 14.49
C CYS A 264 1.28 -5.45 13.79
N GLY A 265 0.33 -5.06 12.96
CA GLY A 265 -0.41 -5.93 12.04
C GLY A 265 -0.27 -5.40 10.61
N ILE A 266 0.95 -5.49 10.07
CA ILE A 266 1.29 -4.92 8.76
C ILE A 266 1.97 -5.97 7.89
N GLY A 267 1.87 -5.82 6.56
CA GLY A 267 2.43 -6.78 5.61
C GLY A 267 3.96 -6.90 5.60
N ARG A 268 4.70 -6.04 6.32
CA ARG A 268 6.17 -6.10 6.48
C ARG A 268 6.62 -5.64 7.86
N PRO A 269 6.46 -6.48 8.91
CA PRO A 269 6.82 -6.15 10.29
C PRO A 269 8.29 -5.75 10.48
N GLU A 270 9.18 -6.27 9.62
CA GLU A 270 10.61 -5.96 9.63
C GLU A 270 10.88 -4.48 9.37
N SER A 271 10.05 -3.82 8.56
CA SER A 271 10.16 -2.38 8.31
C SER A 271 9.88 -1.59 9.59
N PHE A 272 8.89 -2.01 10.37
CA PHE A 272 8.54 -1.35 11.63
C PHE A 272 9.60 -1.58 12.71
N ALA A 273 10.12 -2.81 12.81
CA ALA A 273 11.22 -3.13 13.71
C ALA A 273 12.46 -2.30 13.41
N ARG A 274 12.82 -2.16 12.12
CA ARG A 274 13.94 -1.30 11.69
C ARG A 274 13.71 0.16 12.07
N THR A 275 12.50 0.69 11.84
CA THR A 275 12.19 2.07 12.25
C THR A 275 12.37 2.29 13.76
N LEU A 276 11.95 1.34 14.60
CA LEU A 276 12.18 1.44 16.06
C LEU A 276 13.67 1.42 16.41
N GLU A 277 14.45 0.57 15.75
CA GLU A 277 15.90 0.48 15.91
C GLU A 277 16.61 1.78 15.47
N GLU A 278 16.23 2.35 14.32
CA GLU A 278 16.75 3.62 13.79
C GLU A 278 16.43 4.80 14.72
N LEU A 279 15.29 4.76 15.43
CA LEU A 279 14.93 5.74 16.47
C LEU A 279 15.66 5.50 17.81
N GLY A 280 16.52 4.48 17.88
CA GLY A 280 17.33 4.15 19.06
C GLY A 280 16.56 3.43 20.16
N ALA A 281 15.41 2.82 19.85
CA ALA A 281 14.68 1.98 20.79
C ALA A 281 15.35 0.61 20.96
N GLU A 282 15.14 -0.02 22.11
CA GLU A 282 15.55 -1.39 22.41
C GLU A 282 14.31 -2.25 22.67
N GLY A 283 14.36 -3.55 22.36
CA GLY A 283 13.30 -4.48 22.79
C GLY A 283 12.83 -5.42 21.70
N GLU A 284 11.52 -5.67 21.63
CA GLU A 284 10.94 -6.69 20.76
C GLU A 284 9.72 -6.17 20.00
N VAL A 285 9.48 -6.70 18.80
CA VAL A 285 8.28 -6.46 17.99
C VAL A 285 7.46 -7.73 17.87
N MET A 286 6.19 -7.65 18.26
CA MET A 286 5.17 -8.67 18.03
C MET A 286 4.38 -8.34 16.77
N ALA A 287 4.41 -9.27 15.81
CA ALA A 287 3.69 -9.16 14.56
C ALA A 287 2.40 -10.00 14.58
N PHE A 288 1.31 -9.41 14.11
CA PHE A 288 0.00 -10.03 13.97
C PHE A 288 -0.39 -10.09 12.47
N PRO A 289 -1.28 -11.04 12.09
CA PRO A 289 -1.75 -11.19 10.71
C PRO A 289 -2.42 -9.94 10.12
#